data_AF-A0A1V2FWS8-F1
#
_entry.id   AF-A0A1V2FWS8-F1
#
_cell.length_a   1.000
_cell.length_b   1.000
_cell.length_c   1.000
_cell.angle_alpha   90.00
_cell.angle_beta   90.00
_cell.angle_gamma   90.00
#
_symmetry.space_group_name_H-M   'P 1'
#
loop_
_entity.id
_entity.type
_entity.pdbx_description
1 polymer ?
#
loop_
_entity_poly.entity_id
_entity_poly.type
_entity_poly.pdbx_seq_one_letter_code
_entity_poly.pdbx_strand_id
1 'polypeptide(L)'
;RQWRGARVAMIFQEPMTALNPTRRIGLQMMDVIRHHQPISRREARAKAIALLEEMQIPDAVEVMSRYPFELSGGMRQRVMIALA
;
A
#
# COMPACT_ATOMS: atom_id res chain seq x y z
N ARG A 1 -14.26 -24.68 7.64
CA ARG A 1 -14.24 -23.20 7.60
C ARG A 1 -12.78 -22.75 7.48
N GLN A 2 -12.27 -22.47 6.27
CA GLN A 2 -10.81 -22.44 6.02
C GLN A 2 -10.33 -21.24 5.18
N TRP A 3 -11.07 -20.13 5.22
CA TRP A 3 -10.67 -18.89 4.55
C TRP A 3 -10.64 -17.77 5.59
N ARG A 4 -9.43 -17.30 5.93
CA ARG A 4 -9.18 -16.07 6.70
C ARG A 4 -8.34 -15.13 5.81
N GLY A 5 -8.33 -13.85 6.14
CA GLY A 5 -7.83 -12.73 5.32
C GLY A 5 -6.46 -12.87 4.63
N ALA A 6 -5.65 -13.88 4.94
CA ALA A 6 -4.47 -14.24 4.15
C ALA A 6 -4.78 -14.82 2.75
N ARG A 7 -6.05 -15.13 2.44
CA ARG A 7 -6.45 -15.71 1.13
C ARG A 7 -7.52 -14.91 0.37
N VAL A 8 -8.15 -13.93 1.02
CA VAL A 8 -9.23 -13.14 0.42
C VAL A 8 -9.17 -11.73 1.03
N ALA A 9 -8.96 -10.73 0.20
CA ALA A 9 -9.03 -9.31 0.55
C ALA A 9 -10.35 -8.71 0.02
N MET A 10 -11.02 -7.90 0.85
CA MET A 10 -12.25 -7.21 0.46
C MET A 10 -11.93 -5.79 0.03
N ILE A 11 -12.18 -5.47 -1.24
CA ILE A 11 -12.04 -4.11 -1.79
C ILE A 11 -13.43 -3.46 -1.80
N PHE A 12 -13.65 -2.46 -0.95
CA PHE A 12 -14.91 -1.72 -0.91
C PHE A 12 -15.00 -0.71 -2.07
N GLN A 13 -16.22 -0.51 -2.59
CA GLN A 13 -16.54 0.36 -3.74
C GLN A 13 -16.26 1.85 -3.47
N GLU A 14 -16.04 2.26 -2.22
CA GLU A 14 -15.58 3.61 -1.86
C GLU A 14 -14.16 3.57 -1.28
N PRO A 15 -13.12 3.56 -2.13
CA PRO A 15 -11.73 3.44 -1.70
C PRO A 15 -11.17 4.69 -1.00
N MET A 16 -11.96 5.76 -0.86
CA MET A 16 -11.48 7.07 -0.42
C MET A 16 -11.03 7.14 1.05
N THR A 17 -11.25 6.06 1.83
CA THR A 17 -10.88 5.98 3.26
C THR A 17 -9.65 5.13 3.57
N ALA A 18 -9.08 4.36 2.64
CA ALA A 18 -7.99 3.44 3.01
C ALA A 18 -6.60 4.09 3.07
N LEU A 19 -6.42 5.27 2.45
CA LEU A 19 -5.21 6.07 2.58
C LEU A 19 -5.51 7.36 3.35
N ASN A 20 -4.80 7.56 4.46
CA ASN A 20 -4.84 8.80 5.21
C ASN A 20 -4.12 9.92 4.41
N PRO A 21 -4.82 11.01 4.04
CA PRO A 21 -4.28 12.06 3.19
C PRO A 21 -3.12 12.84 3.82
N THR A 22 -2.99 12.83 5.15
CA THR A 22 -1.94 13.56 5.87
C THR A 22 -0.69 12.72 6.14
N ARG A 23 -0.67 11.45 5.71
CA ARG A 23 0.48 10.55 5.87
C ARG A 23 1.06 10.18 4.52
N ARG A 24 2.39 10.03 4.46
CA ARG A 24 3.09 9.57 3.25
C ARG A 24 2.71 8.14 2.91
N ILE A 25 2.65 7.82 1.63
CA ILE A 25 2.30 6.49 1.11
C ILE A 25 3.20 5.42 1.70
N GLY A 26 4.52 5.62 1.67
CA GLY A 26 5.47 4.61 2.15
C GLY A 26 5.32 4.29 3.63
N LEU A 27 4.99 5.28 4.47
CA LEU A 27 4.74 5.05 5.90
C LEU A 27 3.49 4.19 6.11
N GLN A 28 2.42 4.47 5.38
CA GLN A 28 1.17 3.72 5.49
C GLN A 28 1.35 2.28 4.99
N MET A 29 2.03 2.09 3.86
CA MET A 29 2.33 0.75 3.34
C MET A 29 3.20 -0.06 4.30
N MET A 30 4.26 0.55 4.84
CA MET A 30 5.13 -0.12 5.81
C MET A 30 4.40 -0.48 7.11
N ASP A 31 3.49 0.37 7.58
CA ASP A 31 2.68 0.09 8.77
C ASP A 31 1.76 -1.11 8.55
N VAL A 32 1.06 -1.15 7.40
CA VAL A 32 0.18 -2.29 7.02
C VAL A 32 1.00 -3.58 6.92
N ILE A 33 2.12 -3.56 6.18
CA ILE A 33 2.99 -4.74 6.01
C ILE A 33 3.48 -5.25 7.36
N ARG A 34 3.93 -4.35 8.25
CA ARG A 34 4.44 -4.72 9.58
C ARG A 34 3.35 -5.14 10.56
N HIS A 35 2.10 -4.73 10.33
CA HIS A 35 0.97 -5.20 11.11
C HIS A 35 0.63 -6.67 10.79
N HIS A 36 0.76 -7.06 9.53
CA HIS A 36 0.48 -8.43 9.08
C HIS A 36 1.69 -9.37 9.19
N GLN A 37 2.92 -8.85 9.17
CA GLN A 37 4.15 -9.64 9.15
C GLN A 37 5.17 -9.09 10.16
N PRO A 38 5.76 -9.92 11.04
CA PRO A 38 6.74 -9.48 12.02
C PRO A 38 8.12 -9.31 11.37
N ILE A 39 8.26 -8.27 10.53
CA ILE A 39 9.50 -7.96 9.80
C ILE A 39 10.09 -6.60 10.20
N SER A 40 11.37 -6.42 9.93
CA SER A 40 12.08 -5.16 10.20
C SER A 40 11.56 -4.02 9.33
N ARG A 41 11.82 -2.77 9.75
CA ARG A 41 11.49 -1.59 8.94
C ARG A 41 12.17 -1.60 7.58
N ARG A 42 13.39 -2.13 7.49
CA ARG A 42 14.14 -2.21 6.23
C ARG A 42 13.46 -3.18 5.26
N GLU A 43 13.07 -4.36 5.75
CA GLU A 43 12.36 -5.36 4.94
C GLU A 43 10.98 -4.87 4.52
N ALA A 44 10.24 -4.20 5.42
CA ALA A 44 8.96 -3.60 5.09
C ALA A 44 9.07 -2.53 4.00
N ARG A 45 10.13 -1.70 4.05
CA ARG A 45 10.40 -0.71 3.01
C ARG A 45 10.68 -1.38 1.66
N ALA A 46 11.52 -2.42 1.64
CA ALA A 46 11.82 -3.17 0.42
C ALA A 46 10.56 -3.84 -0.16
N LYS A 47 9.73 -4.47 0.67
CA LYS A 47 8.44 -5.04 0.24
C LYS A 47 7.47 -4.00 -0.28
N ALA A 48 7.38 -2.84 0.36
CA ALA A 48 6.51 -1.76 -0.10
C ALA A 48 6.91 -1.26 -1.50
N ILE A 49 8.22 -1.10 -1.74
CA ILE A 49 8.73 -0.72 -3.07
C ILE A 49 8.41 -1.80 -4.10
N ALA A 50 8.67 -3.07 -3.77
CA ALA A 50 8.36 -4.19 -4.67
C ALA A 50 6.86 -4.27 -5.03
N LEU A 51 5.97 -4.02 -4.06
CA LEU A 51 4.52 -3.97 -4.32
C LEU A 51 4.11 -2.81 -5.23
N LEU A 52 4.74 -1.64 -5.07
CA LEU A 52 4.51 -0.51 -5.97
C LEU A 52 4.99 -0.82 -7.40
N GLU A 53 6.13 -1.47 -7.54
CA GLU A 53 6.67 -1.92 -8.83
C GLU A 53 5.76 -2.97 -9.49
N GLU A 54 5.26 -3.95 -8.73
CA GLU A 54 4.32 -4.97 -9.20
C GLU A 54 3.02 -4.34 -9.74
N MET A 55 2.57 -3.26 -9.09
CA MET A 55 1.42 -2.48 -9.55
C MET A 55 1.76 -1.47 -10.67
N GLN A 56 2.95 -1.57 -11.27
CA GLN A 56 3.43 -0.71 -12.35
C GLN A 56 3.38 0.79 -11.99
N ILE A 57 3.57 1.13 -10.71
CA ILE A 57 3.67 2.52 -10.27
C ILE A 57 5.04 3.04 -10.71
N PRO A 58 5.11 4.07 -11.59
CA PRO A 58 6.38 4.67 -11.97
C PRO A 58 7.05 5.31 -10.75
N ASP A 59 8.38 5.29 -10.73
CA ASP A 59 9.19 5.86 -9.66
C ASP A 59 8.78 5.38 -8.27
N ALA A 60 8.59 4.07 -8.08
CA ALA A 60 8.12 3.45 -6.85
C ALA A 60 8.86 3.96 -5.59
N VAL A 61 10.17 4.17 -5.67
CA VAL A 61 10.98 4.74 -4.58
C VAL A 61 10.56 6.16 -4.22
N GLU A 62 10.29 7.00 -5.22
CA GLU A 62 9.85 8.39 -5.02
C GLU A 62 8.42 8.45 -4.49
N VAL A 63 7.55 7.53 -4.94
CA VAL A 63 6.19 7.42 -4.43
C VAL A 63 6.15 7.12 -2.92
N MET A 64 7.17 6.47 -2.36
CA MET A 64 7.26 6.25 -0.92
C MET A 64 7.28 7.56 -0.11
N SER A 65 7.81 8.65 -0.67
CA SER A 65 7.85 9.97 -0.04
C SER A 65 6.60 10.81 -0.30
N ARG A 66 5.78 10.46 -1.29
CA ARG A 66 4.60 11.23 -1.69
C ARG A 66 3.42 11.04 -0.75
N TYR A 67 2.51 12.01 -0.77
CA TYR A 67 1.20 11.96 -0.14
C TYR A 67 0.13 11.46 -1.12
N PRO A 68 -1.01 10.92 -0.63
CA PRO A 68 -2.07 10.44 -1.49
C PRO A 68 -2.62 11.45 -2.49
N PHE A 69 -2.69 12.73 -2.11
CA PHE A 69 -3.17 13.82 -2.99
C PHE A 69 -2.22 14.16 -4.14
N GLU A 70 -0.95 13.74 -4.06
CA GLU A 70 0.05 13.93 -5.12
C GLU A 70 0.01 12.81 -6.17
N LEU A 71 -0.80 11.77 -5.94
CA LEU A 71 -1.00 10.67 -6.88
C LEU A 71 -2.23 10.92 -7.75
N SER A 72 -2.12 10.57 -9.04
CA SER A 72 -3.26 10.50 -9.93
C SER A 72 -4.30 9.50 -9.41
N GLY A 73 -5.57 9.64 -9.80
CA GLY A 73 -6.64 8.73 -9.37
C GLY A 73 -6.31 7.26 -9.64
N GLY A 74 -5.79 6.95 -10.84
CA GLY A 74 -5.38 5.59 -11.21
C GLY A 74 -4.16 5.07 -10.44
N MET A 75 -3.22 5.93 -10.05
CA MET A 75 -2.12 5.53 -9.15
C MET A 75 -2.66 5.23 -7.75
N ARG A 76 -3.54 6.08 -7.23
CA ARG A 76 -4.15 5.89 -5.91
C ARG A 76 -4.92 4.58 -5.81
N GLN A 77 -5.70 4.24 -6.84
CA GLN A 77 -6.40 2.95 -6.91
C GLN A 77 -5.44 1.76 -6.92
N ARG A 78 -4.33 1.85 -7.66
CA ARG A 78 -3.32 0.78 -7.68
C ARG A 78 -2.59 0.61 -6.35
N VAL A 79 -2.27 1.71 -5.67
CA VAL A 79 -1.70 1.65 -4.30
C VAL A 79 -2.69 1.04 -3.31
N MET A 80 -3.98 1.38 -3.42
CA MET A 80 -5.04 0.78 -2.62
C MET A 80 -5.11 -0.74 -2.81
N ILE A 81 -5.01 -1.21 -4.06
CA ILE A 81 -5.00 -2.65 -4.38
C ILE A 81 -3.76 -3.32 -3.80
N ALA A 82 -2.58 -2.70 -3.85
CA ALA A 82 -1.37 -3.22 -3.23
C ALA A 82 -1.44 -3.34 -1.69
N LEU A 83 -2.37 -2.61 -1.05
CA LEU A 83 -2.57 -2.63 0.40
C LEU A 83 -3.64 -3.62 0.87
N ALA A 84 -4.49 -4.11 -0.04
CA ALA A 84 -5.58 -5.04 0.24
C ALA A 84 -5.07 -6.49 0.34
#